data_AF-A0A7C3T819-F1
#
_entry.id   AF-A0A7C3T819-F1
#
_cell.length_a   1.000
_cell.length_b   1.000
_cell.length_c   1.000
_cell.angle_alpha   90.00
_cell.angle_beta   90.00
_cell.angle_gamma   90.00
#
_symmetry.space_group_name_H-M   'P 1'
#
loop_
_entity.id
_entity.type
_entity.pdbx_description
1 polymer ?
#
loop_
_entity_poly.entity_id
_entity_poly.type
_entity_poly.pdbx_seq_one_letter_code
_entity_poly.pdbx_strand_id
1 'polypeptide(L)'
;MAVGALMVLWLRVMRGSFLWWPFHPAGYALAVSFAMDYFWFAFFVSWLLKLVMVRFGGMRLHNAGIPFFLGLTLGDYVCGSLWAIYGPVNGLQVYKIFI
;
A
#
# COMPACT_ATOMS: atom_id res chain seq x y z
N MET A 1 -0.64 1.28 -23.95
CA MET A 1 0.71 1.10 -23.36
C MET A 1 1.62 2.31 -23.57
N ALA A 2 1.81 2.81 -24.81
CA ALA A 2 2.68 3.96 -25.09
C ALA A 2 2.32 5.24 -24.30
N VAL A 3 1.02 5.57 -24.19
CA VAL A 3 0.54 6.74 -23.43
C VAL A 3 0.91 6.66 -21.94
N GLY A 4 0.73 5.49 -21.31
CA GLY A 4 1.11 5.29 -19.91
C GLY A 4 2.61 5.42 -19.67
N ALA A 5 3.44 4.87 -20.57
CA ALA A 5 4.88 5.00 -20.51
C ALA A 5 5.35 6.46 -20.66
N LEU A 6 4.77 7.18 -21.62
CA LEU A 6 5.02 8.62 -21.81
C LEU A 6 4.62 9.43 -20.57
N MET A 7 3.48 9.11 -19.95
CA MET A 7 3.00 9.80 -18.76
C MET A 7 3.93 9.58 -17.55
N VAL A 8 4.40 8.34 -17.34
CA VAL A 8 5.36 8.03 -16.26
C VAL A 8 6.71 8.72 -16.49
N LEU A 9 7.21 8.72 -17.74
CA LEU A 9 8.44 9.44 -18.09
C LEU A 9 8.30 10.95 -17.85
N TRP A 10 7.18 11.53 -18.29
CA TRP A 10 6.88 12.94 -18.07
C TRP A 10 6.83 13.28 -16.58
N LEU A 11 6.09 12.50 -15.76
CA LEU A 11 6.04 12.67 -14.31
C LEU A 11 7.41 12.55 -13.66
N ARG A 12 8.24 11.61 -14.12
CA ARG A 12 9.61 11.42 -13.62
C ARG A 12 10.51 12.62 -13.93
N VAL A 13 10.44 13.16 -15.15
CA VAL A 13 11.21 14.35 -15.56
C VAL A 13 10.75 15.58 -14.78
N MET A 14 9.45 15.83 -14.70
CA MET A 14 8.89 16.99 -13.98
C MET A 14 9.26 16.95 -12.49
N ARG A 15 9.24 15.77 -11.87
CA ARG A 15 9.68 15.59 -10.46
C ARG A 15 11.17 15.89 -10.25
N GLY A 16 12.02 15.60 -11.25
CA GLY A 16 13.45 15.92 -11.20
C GLY A 16 13.75 17.39 -11.48
N SER A 17 12.96 18.04 -12.32
CA SER A 17 13.13 19.46 -12.70
C SER A 17 12.52 20.44 -11.69
N PHE A 18 11.47 20.05 -10.96
CA PHE A 18 10.76 20.93 -10.04
C PHE A 18 10.63 20.29 -8.65
N LEU A 19 11.36 20.82 -7.66
CA LEU A 19 11.30 20.33 -6.27
C LEU A 19 9.89 20.47 -5.65
N TRP A 20 9.08 21.40 -6.13
CA TRP A 20 7.73 21.66 -5.63
C TRP A 20 6.64 20.81 -6.32
N TRP A 21 7.01 19.96 -7.30
CA TRP A 21 6.04 19.23 -8.10
C TRP A 21 5.27 18.18 -7.28
N PRO A 22 3.93 18.33 -7.15
CA PRO A 22 3.15 17.50 -6.23
C PRO A 22 2.89 16.08 -6.79
N PHE A 23 2.90 15.91 -8.11
CA PHE A 23 2.54 14.63 -8.73
C PHE A 23 3.70 13.63 -8.72
N HIS A 24 3.44 12.45 -8.16
CA HIS A 24 4.43 11.39 -8.05
C HIS A 24 4.10 10.24 -9.03
N PRO A 25 5.06 9.76 -9.83
CA PRO A 25 4.82 8.66 -10.78
C PRO A 25 4.33 7.37 -10.10
N ALA A 26 4.76 7.08 -8.86
CA ALA A 26 4.23 5.93 -8.11
C ALA A 26 2.75 6.08 -7.74
N GLY A 27 2.27 7.30 -7.44
CA GLY A 27 0.86 7.54 -7.17
C GLY A 27 0.00 7.32 -8.42
N TYR A 28 0.51 7.74 -9.59
CA TYR A 28 -0.13 7.47 -10.88
C TYR A 28 -0.22 5.97 -11.18
N ALA A 29 0.86 5.21 -10.97
CA ALA A 29 0.85 3.76 -11.17
C ALA A 29 -0.12 3.03 -10.23
N LEU A 30 -0.19 3.47 -8.96
CA LEU A 30 -1.13 2.92 -7.98
C LEU A 30 -2.59 3.23 -8.35
N ALA A 31 -2.89 4.46 -8.75
CA ALA A 31 -4.25 4.89 -9.07
C ALA A 31 -4.86 4.18 -10.29
N VAL A 32 -4.02 3.68 -11.21
CA VAL A 32 -4.46 2.95 -12.41
C VAL A 32 -4.46 1.42 -12.18
N SER A 33 -4.01 0.96 -11.02
CA SER A 33 -4.01 -0.47 -10.67
C SER A 33 -5.38 -0.93 -10.20
N PHE A 34 -5.82 -2.11 -10.63
CA PHE A 34 -7.01 -2.79 -10.10
C PHE A 34 -6.96 -2.95 -8.57
N ALA A 35 -5.77 -3.00 -7.98
CA ALA A 35 -5.60 -2.99 -6.53
C ALA A 35 -6.28 -1.78 -5.88
N MET A 36 -6.29 -0.61 -6.53
CA MET A 36 -6.90 0.59 -5.97
C MET A 36 -8.41 0.47 -5.85
N ASP A 37 -9.08 -0.27 -6.74
CA ASP A 37 -10.54 -0.46 -6.68
C ASP A 37 -10.96 -1.16 -5.37
N TYR A 38 -10.15 -2.12 -4.90
CA TYR A 38 -10.41 -2.84 -3.65
C TYR A 38 -9.83 -2.13 -2.42
N PHE A 39 -8.65 -1.51 -2.57
CA PHE A 39 -7.87 -1.01 -1.43
C PHE A 39 -7.94 0.51 -1.24
N TRP A 40 -8.73 1.26 -2.00
CA TRP A 40 -8.80 2.73 -1.87
C TRP A 40 -9.07 3.20 -0.44
N PHE A 41 -9.98 2.51 0.27
CA PHE A 41 -10.34 2.86 1.64
C PHE A 41 -9.21 2.53 2.62
N ALA A 42 -8.55 1.37 2.45
CA ALA A 42 -7.37 1.02 3.24
C ALA A 42 -6.23 2.02 3.00
N PHE A 43 -6.05 2.49 1.76
CA PHE A 43 -5.12 3.56 1.41
C PHE A 43 -5.48 4.88 2.10
N PHE A 44 -6.76 5.26 2.10
CA PHE A 44 -7.24 6.46 2.77
C PHE A 44 -6.96 6.42 4.28
N VAL A 45 -7.28 5.30 4.94
CA VAL A 45 -6.98 5.08 6.36
C VAL A 45 -5.47 5.12 6.63
N SER A 46 -4.67 4.45 5.79
CA SER A 46 -3.21 4.46 5.91
C SER A 46 -2.63 5.88 5.80
N TRP A 47 -3.14 6.68 4.85
CA TRP A 47 -2.75 8.07 4.69
C TRP A 47 -3.15 8.91 5.91
N LEU A 48 -4.37 8.76 6.41
CA LEU A 48 -4.87 9.49 7.58
C LEU A 48 -4.05 9.15 8.83
N LEU A 49 -3.80 7.87 9.11
CA LEU A 49 -2.95 7.44 10.22
C LEU A 49 -1.55 8.02 10.11
N LYS A 50 -0.92 7.91 8.93
CA LYS A 50 0.41 8.48 8.70
C LYS A 50 0.43 9.99 8.91
N LEU A 51 -0.59 10.70 8.43
CA LEU A 51 -0.72 12.15 8.59
C LEU A 51 -0.82 12.52 10.06
N VAL A 52 -1.68 11.85 10.84
CA VAL A 52 -1.83 12.06 12.28
C VAL A 52 -0.51 11.75 13.01
N MET A 53 0.11 10.60 12.74
CA MET A 53 1.36 10.20 13.38
C MET A 53 2.50 11.20 13.14
N VAL A 54 2.66 11.65 11.89
CA VAL A 54 3.72 12.62 11.54
C VAL A 54 3.39 14.01 12.08
N ARG A 55 2.11 14.42 12.05
CA ARG A 55 1.69 15.76 12.50
C ARG A 55 1.79 15.94 14.01
N PHE A 56 1.46 14.91 14.80
CA PHE A 56 1.48 14.99 16.26
C PHE A 56 2.76 14.42 16.90
N GLY A 57 3.39 13.41 16.29
CA GLY A 57 4.55 12.72 16.87
C GLY A 57 5.87 12.87 16.10
N GLY A 58 5.85 13.55 14.94
CA GLY A 58 7.02 13.77 14.10
C GLY A 58 7.69 12.46 13.63
N MET A 59 8.96 12.57 13.24
CA MET A 59 9.72 11.44 12.68
C MET A 59 10.02 10.35 13.72
N ARG A 60 10.07 10.70 15.02
CA ARG A 60 10.31 9.73 16.10
C ARG A 60 9.15 8.76 16.25
N LEU A 61 7.91 9.26 16.27
CA LEU A 61 6.72 8.40 16.36
C LEU A 61 6.53 7.57 15.09
N HIS A 62 6.81 8.15 13.92
CA HIS A 62 6.82 7.40 12.67
C HIS A 62 7.76 6.18 12.74
N ASN A 63 9.01 6.39 13.16
CA ASN A 63 9.99 5.30 13.25
C ASN A 63 9.64 4.27 14.32
N ALA A 64 9.07 4.70 15.45
CA ALA A 64 8.59 3.80 16.50
C ALA A 64 7.38 2.97 16.04
N GLY A 65 6.55 3.48 15.12
CA GLY A 65 5.40 2.77 14.57
C GLY A 65 5.72 1.76 13.46
N ILE A 66 6.90 1.86 12.82
CA ILE A 66 7.35 0.90 11.79
C ILE A 66 7.16 -0.57 12.22
N PRO A 67 7.66 -1.03 13.39
CA PRO A 67 7.48 -2.42 13.80
C PRO A 67 6.02 -2.84 13.94
N PHE A 68 5.11 -1.94 14.34
CA PHE A 68 3.68 -2.24 14.43
C PHE A 68 3.06 -2.53 13.06
N PHE A 69 3.30 -1.67 12.06
CA PHE A 69 2.75 -1.88 10.71
C PHE A 69 3.37 -3.08 9.99
N LEU A 70 4.65 -3.35 10.23
CA LEU A 70 5.29 -4.58 9.76
C LEU A 70 4.66 -5.80 10.41
N GLY A 71 4.41 -5.76 11.72
CA GLY A 71 3.70 -6.82 12.45
C GLY A 71 2.28 -7.04 11.95
N LEU A 72 1.54 -5.98 11.64
CA LEU A 72 0.19 -6.06 11.06
C LEU A 72 0.22 -6.78 9.69
N THR A 73 1.17 -6.41 8.84
CA THR A 73 1.36 -7.01 7.52
C THR A 73 1.76 -8.49 7.64
N LEU A 74 2.68 -8.80 8.56
CA LEU A 74 3.09 -10.17 8.84
C LEU A 74 1.92 -11.01 9.36
N GLY A 75 1.10 -10.45 10.26
CA GLY A 75 -0.07 -11.11 10.82
C GLY A 75 -1.09 -11.49 9.74
N ASP A 76 -1.34 -10.62 8.77
CA ASP A 76 -2.23 -10.91 7.63
C ASP A 76 -1.74 -12.12 6.82
N TYR A 77 -0.45 -12.13 6.44
CA TYR A 77 0.15 -13.25 5.73
C TYR A 77 0.16 -14.55 6.54
N VAL A 78 0.48 -14.48 7.83
CA VAL A 78 0.50 -15.65 8.72
C VAL A 78 -0.90 -16.24 8.87
N CYS A 79 -1.89 -15.41 9.21
CA CYS A 79 -3.28 -15.86 9.35
C CYS A 79 -3.81 -16.48 8.07
N GLY A 80 -3.60 -15.82 6.93
CA GLY A 80 -4.06 -16.36 5.66
C GLY A 80 -3.30 -17.63 5.22
N SER A 81 -2.02 -17.77 5.57
CA SER A 81 -1.27 -19.02 5.35
C SER A 81 -1.81 -20.17 6.21
N LEU A 82 -2.15 -19.89 7.47
CA LEU A 82 -2.77 -20.89 8.36
C LEU A 82 -4.12 -21.37 7.83
N TRP A 83 -4.98 -20.46 7.37
CA TRP A 83 -6.26 -20.82 6.75
C TRP A 83 -6.10 -21.60 5.45
N ALA A 84 -5.11 -21.23 4.63
CA ALA A 84 -4.80 -21.93 3.38
C ALA A 84 -4.35 -23.38 3.60
N ILE A 85 -3.71 -23.69 4.72
CA ILE A 85 -3.33 -25.07 5.10
C ILE A 85 -4.51 -25.79 5.76
N TYR A 86 -5.24 -25.13 6.65
CA TYR A 86 -6.34 -25.73 7.41
C TYR A 86 -7.51 -26.18 6.51
N GLY A 87 -7.87 -25.39 5.49
CA GLY A 87 -9.01 -25.71 4.61
C GLY A 87 -8.90 -27.03 3.87
N PRO A 88 -7.82 -27.24 3.09
CA PRO A 88 -7.60 -28.49 2.36
C PRO A 88 -7.54 -29.71 3.28
N VAL A 89 -6.95 -29.58 4.47
CA VAL A 89 -6.83 -30.67 5.44
C VAL A 89 -8.20 -31.12 5.97
N ASN A 90 -9.13 -30.18 6.14
CA ASN A 90 -10.47 -30.46 6.68
C ASN A 90 -11.55 -30.59 5.59
N GLY A 91 -11.20 -30.44 4.32
CA GLY A 91 -12.16 -30.42 3.20
C GLY A 91 -13.12 -29.22 3.23
N LEU A 92 -12.78 -28.14 3.95
CA LEU A 92 -13.63 -26.97 4.13
C LEU A 92 -13.20 -25.84 3.18
N GLN A 93 -14.18 -25.12 2.62
CA GLN A 93 -13.90 -23.85 1.95
C GLN A 93 -13.69 -22.77 3.01
N VAL A 94 -12.44 -22.39 3.22
CA VAL A 94 -12.04 -21.28 4.09
C VAL A 94 -11.56 -20.10 3.28
N TYR A 95 -11.49 -18.96 3.97
CA TYR A 95 -10.99 -17.70 3.44
C TYR A 95 -9.65 -17.91 2.74
N LYS A 96 -9.59 -17.54 1.46
CA LYS A 96 -8.36 -17.54 0.67
C LYS A 96 -7.82 -16.12 0.68
N ILE A 97 -6.52 -15.98 0.91
CA ILE A 97 -5.82 -14.71 0.65
C ILE A 97 -6.10 -14.35 -0.81
N PHE A 98 -6.66 -13.15 -1.03
CA PHE A 98 -6.81 -12.60 -2.37
C PHE A 98 -5.43 -12.31 -2.95
N ILE A 99 -5.06 -13.06 -3.99
CA ILE A 99 -4.15 -12.63 -5.05
C ILE A 99 -4.87 -12.83 -6.37
#